data_AF-A0AAD4BD04-F1
#
_entry.id   AF-A0AAD4BD04-F1
#
_cell.length_a   1.000
_cell.length_b   1.000
_cell.length_c   1.000
_cell.angle_alpha   90.00
_cell.angle_beta   90.00
_cell.angle_gamma   90.00
#
_symmetry.space_group_name_H-M   'P 1'
#
loop_
_entity.id
_entity.type
_entity.pdbx_description
1 polymer ?
#
loop_
_entity_poly.entity_id
_entity_poly.type
_entity_poly.pdbx_seq_one_letter_code
_entity_poly.pdbx_strand_id
1 'polypeptide(L)'
;WTLPTCLPPEIETRQVYGISLQQCRNDAKIDASLFSNIVSENKEASLLPSYLPSQALTDLLVATLALKYTQSNSVAYAKNGC
;
A
#
# COMPACT_ATOMS: atom_id res chain seq x y z
N TRP A 1 -4.33 -18.53 14.70
CA TRP A 1 -2.95 -18.04 14.47
C TRP A 1 -2.70 -16.86 15.41
N THR A 2 -2.09 -17.12 16.57
CA THR A 2 -1.69 -16.07 17.50
C THR A 2 -0.51 -15.33 16.89
N LEU A 3 -0.72 -14.08 16.46
CA LEU A 3 0.34 -13.20 15.96
C LEU A 3 1.43 -13.07 17.03
N PRO A 4 2.73 -13.15 16.67
CA PRO A 4 3.79 -12.90 17.64
C PRO A 4 3.70 -11.45 18.11
N THR A 5 3.66 -11.24 19.42
CA THR A 5 3.51 -9.96 20.13
C THR A 5 4.72 -9.01 20.00
N CYS A 6 5.57 -9.22 18.99
CA CYS A 6 6.75 -8.40 18.75
C CYS A 6 6.36 -7.20 17.89
N LEU A 7 6.08 -6.07 18.55
CA LEU A 7 5.91 -4.80 17.88
C LEU A 7 7.30 -4.22 17.55
N PRO A 8 7.55 -3.82 16.30
CA PRO A 8 8.79 -3.14 15.94
C PRO A 8 8.87 -1.76 16.60
N PRO A 9 10.08 -1.22 16.83
CA PRO A 9 10.26 0.16 17.27
C PRO A 9 9.80 1.14 16.18
N GLU A 10 9.34 2.31 16.60
CA GLU A 10 8.87 3.39 15.71
C GLU A 10 10.01 4.00 14.87
N ILE A 11 11.22 4.06 15.44
CA ILE A 11 12.41 4.58 14.75
C ILE A 11 13.24 3.41 14.23
N GLU A 12 13.54 3.45 12.93
CA GLU A 12 14.55 2.59 12.33
C GLU A 12 15.87 3.34 12.19
N THR A 13 16.98 2.64 12.46
CA THR A 13 18.33 3.17 12.31
C THR A 13 19.08 2.31 11.29
N ARG A 14 19.65 2.93 10.26
CA ARG A 14 20.51 2.29 9.27
C ARG A 14 21.89 2.93 9.28
N GLN A 15 22.95 2.13 9.35
CA GLN A 15 24.31 2.63 9.15
C GLN A 15 24.70 2.59 7.68
N VAL A 16 25.26 3.69 7.19
CA VAL A 16 25.75 3.85 5.82
C VAL A 16 27.11 4.54 5.90
N TYR A 17 28.18 3.84 5.49
CA TYR A 17 29.57 4.33 5.53
C TYR A 17 30.01 4.90 6.89
N GLY A 18 29.58 4.27 8.00
CA GLY A 18 29.93 4.71 9.36
C GLY A 18 29.07 5.86 9.91
N ILE A 19 28.11 6.37 9.13
CA ILE A 19 27.13 7.37 9.57
C ILE A 19 25.81 6.67 9.90
N SER A 20 25.17 7.04 11.00
CA SER A 20 23.84 6.54 11.38
C SER A 20 22.75 7.44 10.82
N LEU A 21 21.86 6.87 10.01
CA LEU A 21 20.65 7.49 9.51
C LEU A 21 19.46 6.97 10.31
N GLN A 22 18.64 7.88 10.85
CA GLN A 22 17.44 7.54 11.61
C GLN A 22 16.22 8.13 10.92
N GLN A 23 15.16 7.32 10.84
CA GLN A 23 13.87 7.77 10.34
C GLN A 23 12.73 7.04 11.05
N CYS A 24 11.55 7.65 11.07
CA CYS A 24 10.34 6.92 11.46
C CYS A 24 10.08 5.82 10.43
N ARG A 25 9.68 4.65 10.93
CA ARG A 25 9.27 3.52 10.09
C ARG A 25 8.06 3.90 9.24
N ASN A 26 7.96 3.31 8.05
CA ASN A 26 6.77 3.44 7.22
C ASN A 26 5.59 2.62 7.78
N ASP A 27 4.79 3.23 8.64
CA ASP A 27 3.58 2.64 9.23
C ASP A 27 2.28 3.07 8.50
N ALA A 28 2.40 3.58 7.27
CA ALA A 28 1.25 3.91 6.45
C ALA A 28 0.33 2.68 6.29
N LYS A 29 -0.95 2.86 6.65
CA LYS A 29 -1.99 1.83 6.53
C LYS A 29 -2.47 1.79 5.09
N ILE A 30 -2.38 0.61 4.48
CA ILE A 30 -2.90 0.37 3.12
C ILE A 30 -4.29 -0.24 3.29
N ASP A 31 -5.32 0.57 3.06
CA ASP A 31 -6.72 0.17 3.16
C ASP A 31 -7.56 0.74 2.00
N ALA A 32 -8.83 0.35 1.95
CA ALA A 32 -9.75 0.76 0.88
C ALA A 32 -9.94 2.28 0.79
N SER A 33 -9.73 3.03 1.89
CA SER A 33 -9.93 4.47 1.93
C SER A 33 -8.90 5.22 1.07
N LEU A 34 -7.73 4.62 0.86
CA LEU A 34 -6.67 5.16 0.00
C LEU A 34 -7.14 5.36 -1.46
N PHE A 35 -8.11 4.57 -1.91
CA PHE A 35 -8.65 4.59 -3.28
C PHE A 35 -9.98 5.34 -3.41
N SER A 36 -10.39 6.09 -2.38
CA SER A 36 -11.64 6.86 -2.39
C SER A 36 -11.64 8.04 -3.36
N ASN A 37 -10.46 8.63 -3.64
CA ASN A 37 -10.33 9.79 -4.50
C ASN A 37 -10.07 9.38 -5.96
N ILE A 38 -11.13 9.17 -6.74
CA ILE A 38 -11.06 8.87 -8.17
C ILE A 38 -11.08 10.17 -8.98
N VAL A 39 -9.98 10.45 -9.68
CA VAL A 39 -9.77 11.70 -10.44
C VAL A 39 -10.08 11.59 -11.93
N SER A 40 -10.42 10.40 -12.44
CA SER A 40 -10.76 10.19 -13.85
C SER A 40 -12.09 10.85 -14.24
N GLU A 41 -12.21 11.27 -15.50
CA GLU A 41 -13.46 11.82 -16.06
C GLU A 41 -14.58 10.77 -16.15
N ASN A 42 -14.22 9.52 -16.46
CA ASN A 42 -15.15 8.41 -16.62
C ASN A 42 -15.53 7.79 -15.26
N LYS A 43 -16.28 8.55 -14.47
CA LYS A 43 -16.88 8.09 -13.20
C LYS A 43 -18.21 7.35 -13.43
N GLU A 44 -18.69 7.30 -14.68
CA GLU A 44 -20.08 7.03 -15.09
C GLU A 44 -20.30 5.64 -15.73
N ALA A 45 -19.25 4.85 -15.97
CA ALA A 45 -19.40 3.52 -16.61
C ALA A 45 -20.07 2.44 -15.73
N SER A 46 -20.44 2.77 -14.49
CA SER A 46 -21.29 1.96 -13.62
C SER A 46 -22.37 2.87 -13.08
N LEU A 47 -23.64 2.46 -13.15
CA LEU A 47 -24.83 3.23 -12.77
C LEU A 47 -24.94 3.49 -11.25
N LEU A 48 -23.81 3.72 -10.59
CA LEU A 48 -23.64 4.12 -9.19
C LEU A 48 -22.47 5.12 -9.13
N PRO A 49 -22.69 6.35 -8.63
CA PRO A 49 -21.61 7.29 -8.42
C PRO A 49 -20.65 6.64 -7.41
N SER A 50 -19.36 6.53 -7.73
CA SER A 50 -18.30 5.94 -6.86
C SER A 50 -18.08 4.41 -6.96
N TYR A 51 -18.44 3.72 -8.04
CA TYR A 51 -18.21 2.27 -8.09
C TYR A 51 -16.85 1.88 -8.68
N LEU A 52 -15.82 1.76 -7.83
CA LEU A 52 -14.68 0.90 -8.12
C LEU A 52 -15.11 -0.56 -7.85
N PRO A 53 -15.02 -1.49 -8.81
CA PRO A 53 -15.39 -2.88 -8.58
C PRO A 53 -14.60 -3.45 -7.39
N SER A 54 -15.27 -4.24 -6.54
CA SER A 54 -14.62 -4.82 -5.35
C SER A 54 -13.35 -5.59 -5.68
N GLN A 55 -13.36 -6.34 -6.79
CA GLN A 55 -12.18 -7.06 -7.29
C GLN A 55 -11.02 -6.14 -7.67
N ALA A 56 -11.31 -5.01 -8.35
CA ALA A 56 -10.30 -4.04 -8.71
C ALA A 56 -9.71 -3.37 -7.46
N LEU A 57 -10.54 -3.11 -6.44
CA LEU A 57 -10.07 -2.61 -5.14
C LEU A 57 -9.13 -3.61 -4.47
N THR A 58 -9.48 -4.90 -4.46
CA THR A 58 -8.64 -5.97 -3.93
C THR A 58 -7.30 -6.05 -4.67
N ASP A 59 -7.32 -6.00 -6.00
CA ASP A 59 -6.11 -6.07 -6.81
C ASP A 59 -5.20 -4.85 -6.54
N LEU A 60 -5.75 -3.64 -6.43
CA LEU A 60 -5.00 -2.44 -6.08
C LEU A 60 -4.41 -2.48 -4.66
N LEU A 61 -5.14 -3.04 -3.69
CA LEU A 61 -4.64 -3.25 -2.33
C LEU A 61 -3.44 -4.19 -2.31
N VAL A 62 -3.56 -5.34 -2.99
CA VAL A 62 -2.48 -6.34 -3.07
C VAL A 62 -1.25 -5.74 -3.76
N ALA A 63 -1.43 -5.09 -4.90
CA ALA A 63 -0.35 -4.43 -5.62
C ALA A 63 0.36 -3.38 -4.75
N THR A 64 -0.40 -2.52 -4.07
CA THR A 64 0.16 -1.44 -3.24
C THR A 64 0.90 -1.99 -2.01
N LEU A 65 0.37 -3.05 -1.38
CA LEU A 65 1.04 -3.72 -0.28
C LEU A 65 2.36 -4.35 -0.74
N ALA A 66 2.38 -5.00 -1.90
CA ALA A 66 3.60 -5.55 -2.49
C ALA A 66 4.63 -4.45 -2.79
N LEU A 67 4.19 -3.32 -3.36
CA LEU A 67 5.06 -2.18 -3.67
C LEU A 67 5.70 -1.57 -2.42
N LYS A 68 4.96 -1.47 -1.31
CA LYS A 68 5.49 -0.93 -0.04
C LYS A 68 6.74 -1.66 0.45
N TYR A 69 6.86 -2.95 0.18
CA TYR A 69 7.98 -3.79 0.62
C TYR A 69 8.95 -4.17 -0.50
N THR A 70 8.76 -3.64 -1.70
CA THR A 70 9.66 -3.83 -2.84
C THR A 70 10.65 -2.67 -2.91
N GLN A 71 11.91 -2.95 -3.27
CA GLN A 71 12.92 -1.90 -3.46
C GLN A 71 12.45 -0.89 -4.53
N SER A 72 12.54 0.40 -4.22
CA SER A 72 12.12 1.46 -5.12
C SER A 72 13.11 1.67 -6.28
N ASN A 73 12.68 2.19 -7.44
CA ASN A 73 11.31 2.46 -7.87
C ASN A 73 10.66 1.18 -8.42
N SER A 74 9.38 0.96 -8.11
CA SER A 74 8.70 -0.29 -8.45
C SER A 74 7.33 -0.03 -9.07
N VAL A 75 6.93 -0.94 -9.96
CA VAL A 75 5.61 -0.98 -10.60
C VAL A 75 5.08 -2.40 -10.41
N ALA A 76 3.80 -2.54 -10.08
CA ALA A 76 3.15 -3.83 -9.87
C ALA A 76 1.86 -3.89 -10.68
N TYR A 77 1.62 -5.05 -11.28
CA TYR A 77 0.34 -5.44 -11.86
C TYR A 77 -0.23 -6.56 -11.00
N ALA A 78 -1.49 -6.43 -10.61
CA ALA A 78 -2.20 -7.47 -9.88
C ALA A 78 -3.48 -7.84 -10.62
N LYS A 79 -3.87 -9.10 -10.54
CA LYS A 79 -5.13 -9.61 -11.09
C LYS A 79 -5.62 -10.78 -10.25
N ASN A 80 -6.90 -10.76 -9.89
CA ASN A 80 -7.51 -11.83 -9.08
C ASN A 80 -6.83 -12.02 -7.71
N GLY A 81 -6.33 -10.94 -7.10
CA GLY A 81 -5.68 -10.93 -5.79
C GLY A 81 -4.25 -11.45 -5.77
N CYS A 82 -3.59 -11.54 -6.92
CA CYS A 82 -2.18 -11.97 -7.06
C CYS A 82 -1.39 -11.00 -7.94
#